data_AF-A0A5B7JVG0-F1
#
_entry.id   AF-A0A5B7JVG0-F1
#
_cell.length_a   1.000
_cell.length_b   1.000
_cell.length_c   1.000
_cell.angle_alpha   90.00
_cell.angle_beta   90.00
_cell.angle_gamma   90.00
#
_symmetry.space_group_name_H-M   'P 1'
#
loop_
_entity.id
_entity.type
_entity.pdbx_description
1 polymer ?
#
loop_
_entity_poly.entity_id
_entity_poly.type
_entity_poly.pdbx_seq_one_letter_code
_entity_poly.pdbx_strand_id
1 'polypeptide(L)'
;MMGGWGALRVDETGDITLWRALDREIPGGAAGEALVVAVDRGRPPLTATATLTLTVTDVNDCAPTLLPPTVFHVPEDAPPTLLGLLKATDADVWELGHGPPFSFSLAPSNPAHILSSIALKFNPGECV
;
A
#
# COMPACT_ATOMS: atom_id res chain seq x y z
N MET A 1 -18.18 -13.70 -10.18
CA MET A 1 -17.37 -12.90 -9.25
C MET A 1 -15.97 -13.46 -9.28
N MET A 2 -15.06 -12.81 -10.00
CA MET A 2 -13.66 -13.23 -10.14
C MET A 2 -12.90 -12.64 -8.95
N GLY A 3 -12.67 -13.44 -7.91
CA GLY A 3 -11.75 -13.07 -6.84
C GLY A 3 -10.33 -12.98 -7.37
N GLY A 4 -9.51 -12.07 -6.83
CA GLY A 4 -8.13 -11.75 -7.24
C GLY A 4 -7.11 -12.91 -7.27
N TRP A 5 -7.55 -14.15 -7.06
CA TRP A 5 -6.75 -15.37 -6.98
C TRP A 5 -6.56 -16.08 -8.33
N GLY A 6 -6.98 -15.43 -9.42
CA GLY A 6 -6.68 -15.87 -10.78
C GLY A 6 -5.18 -15.92 -11.11
N ALA A 7 -4.28 -15.60 -10.17
CA ALA A 7 -2.83 -15.67 -10.26
C ALA A 7 -2.23 -17.07 -9.98
N LEU A 8 -3.04 -18.03 -9.50
CA LEU A 8 -2.57 -19.38 -9.20
C LEU A 8 -2.67 -20.30 -10.41
N ARG A 9 -1.70 -21.21 -10.53
CA ARG A 9 -1.68 -22.31 -11.48
C ARG A 9 -1.35 -23.60 -10.75
N VAL A 10 -2.09 -24.66 -11.08
CA VAL A 10 -1.81 -26.03 -10.61
C VAL A 10 -1.42 -26.86 -11.82
N ASP A 11 -0.38 -27.69 -11.69
CA ASP A 11 0.03 -28.62 -12.73
C ASP A 11 -0.43 -30.07 -12.46
N GLU A 12 0.02 -31.01 -13.30
CA GLU A 12 -0.37 -32.42 -13.23
C GLU A 12 0.25 -33.16 -12.02
N THR A 13 1.32 -32.62 -11.41
CA THR A 13 1.93 -33.18 -10.20
C THR A 13 1.28 -32.63 -8.92
N GLY A 14 0.45 -31.60 -9.06
CA GLY A 14 -0.23 -30.94 -7.95
C GLY A 14 0.56 -29.78 -7.37
N ASP A 15 1.63 -29.33 -8.05
CA ASP A 15 2.41 -28.17 -7.64
C ASP A 15 1.63 -26.89 -7.93
N ILE A 16 1.57 -26.02 -6.94
CA ILE A 16 0.85 -24.74 -7.00
C ILE A 16 1.87 -23.62 -7.17
N THR A 17 1.74 -22.84 -8.24
CA THR A 17 2.64 -21.74 -8.56
C THR A 17 1.86 -20.45 -8.84
N LEU A 18 2.54 -19.33 -8.65
CA LEU A 18 2.05 -18.02 -9.08
C LEU A 18 2.52 -17.77 -10.52
N TRP A 19 1.61 -17.39 -11.41
CA TRP A 19 1.98 -17.00 -12.79
C TRP A 19 2.14 -15.49 -12.96
N ARG A 20 1.78 -14.71 -11.94
CA ARG A 20 2.01 -13.26 -11.82
C ARG A 20 2.28 -12.89 -10.36
N ALA A 21 2.86 -11.72 -10.13
CA ALA A 21 3.00 -11.18 -8.79
C ALA A 21 1.63 -10.96 -8.13
N LEU A 22 1.59 -11.16 -6.81
CA LEU A 22 0.49 -10.73 -5.97
C LEU A 22 0.75 -9.28 -5.55
N ASP A 23 -0.32 -8.55 -5.39
CA ASP A 23 -0.34 -7.17 -4.91
C ASP A 23 -1.34 -7.19 -3.74
N ARG A 24 -0.89 -6.76 -2.56
CA ARG A 24 -1.70 -6.83 -1.34
C ARG A 24 -2.61 -5.60 -1.23
N GLU A 25 -2.17 -4.49 -1.79
CA GLU A 25 -2.72 -3.14 -1.68
C GLU A 25 -3.93 -2.95 -2.61
N ILE A 26 -4.12 -3.83 -3.60
CA ILE A 26 -5.37 -3.90 -4.36
C ILE A 26 -6.56 -4.33 -3.48
N PRO A 27 -7.79 -3.90 -3.82
CA PRO A 27 -8.99 -4.34 -3.12
C PRO A 27 -9.12 -5.87 -3.09
N GLY A 28 -9.00 -6.46 -1.88
CA GLY A 28 -9.06 -7.91 -1.66
C GLY A 28 -7.75 -8.65 -1.90
N GLY A 29 -6.61 -7.96 -2.01
CA GLY A 29 -5.28 -8.56 -2.20
C GLY A 29 -4.70 -9.23 -0.94
N ALA A 30 -5.09 -8.78 0.26
CA ALA A 30 -4.49 -9.25 1.51
C ALA A 30 -4.76 -10.72 1.86
N ALA A 31 -5.95 -11.24 1.54
CA ALA A 31 -6.33 -12.62 1.84
C ALA A 31 -7.51 -13.10 1.01
N GLY A 32 -7.63 -14.41 0.85
CA GLY A 32 -8.78 -15.02 0.21
C GLY A 32 -8.62 -16.51 -0.03
N GLU A 33 -9.48 -17.05 -0.88
CA GLU A 33 -9.65 -18.49 -1.04
C GLU A 33 -9.64 -18.90 -2.51
N ALA A 34 -9.02 -20.06 -2.78
CA ALA A 34 -9.05 -20.72 -4.08
C ALA A 34 -9.52 -22.16 -3.92
N LEU A 35 -10.36 -22.63 -4.85
CA LEU A 35 -10.80 -24.02 -4.91
C LEU A 35 -9.88 -24.80 -5.86
N VAL A 36 -9.27 -25.86 -5.36
CA VAL A 36 -8.50 -26.81 -6.15
C VAL A 36 -9.39 -28.02 -6.43
N VAL A 37 -9.55 -28.38 -7.69
CA VAL A 37 -10.38 -29.51 -8.12
C VAL A 37 -9.50 -30.55 -8.80
N ALA A 38 -9.48 -31.76 -8.25
CA ALA A 38 -8.87 -32.93 -8.86
C ALA A 38 -9.95 -33.77 -9.56
N VAL A 39 -9.66 -34.21 -10.78
CA VAL A 39 -10.55 -35.08 -11.57
C VAL A 39 -9.77 -36.33 -11.95
N ASP A 40 -10.30 -37.51 -11.62
CA ASP A 40 -9.67 -38.76 -12.02
C ASP A 40 -9.90 -39.08 -13.51
N ARG A 41 -9.24 -40.12 -14.02
CA ARG A 41 -9.39 -40.60 -15.40
C ARG A 41 -10.42 -41.73 -15.53
N GLY A 42 -11.30 -41.89 -14.53
CA GLY A 42 -12.33 -42.92 -14.49
C GLY A 42 -13.44 -42.72 -15.53
N ARG A 43 -14.30 -43.73 -15.68
CA ARG A 43 -15.52 -43.67 -16.50
C ARG A 43 -16.69 -44.29 -15.72
N PRO A 44 -17.57 -43.49 -15.10
CA PRO A 44 -17.57 -42.02 -15.07
C PRO A 44 -16.41 -41.45 -14.24
N PRO A 45 -15.97 -40.20 -14.52
CA PRO A 45 -14.93 -39.55 -13.72
C PRO A 45 -15.46 -39.17 -12.33
N LEU A 46 -14.60 -39.26 -11.32
CA LEU A 46 -14.85 -38.74 -9.98
C LEU A 46 -14.03 -37.48 -9.72
N THR A 47 -14.56 -36.60 -8.86
CA THR A 47 -13.94 -35.32 -8.51
C THR A 47 -13.72 -35.21 -7.01
N ALA A 48 -12.59 -34.63 -6.62
CA ALA A 48 -12.31 -34.21 -5.25
C ALA A 48 -11.96 -32.72 -5.23
N THR A 49 -12.38 -32.01 -4.19
CA THR A 49 -12.18 -30.56 -4.06
C THR A 49 -11.50 -30.24 -2.73
N ALA A 50 -10.55 -29.32 -2.75
CA ALA A 50 -9.91 -28.75 -1.57
C ALA A 50 -9.96 -27.22 -1.61
N THR A 51 -10.10 -26.59 -0.45
CA THR A 51 -10.06 -25.13 -0.31
C THR A 51 -8.66 -24.71 0.15
N LEU A 52 -8.02 -23.83 -0.60
CA LEU A 52 -6.75 -23.20 -0.27
C LEU A 52 -7.00 -21.80 0.28
N THR A 53 -6.67 -21.58 1.55
CA THR A 53 -6.69 -20.26 2.18
C THR A 53 -5.35 -19.56 1.97
N LEU A 54 -5.39 -18.32 1.49
CA LEU A 54 -4.23 -17.55 1.09
C LEU A 54 -4.15 -16.27 1.92
N THR A 55 -2.93 -15.92 2.32
CA THR A 55 -2.64 -14.67 3.03
C THR A 55 -1.37 -14.10 2.44
N VAL A 56 -1.45 -12.86 1.95
CA VAL A 56 -0.31 -12.16 1.34
C VAL A 56 0.38 -11.34 2.41
N THR A 57 1.67 -11.59 2.61
CA THR A 57 2.50 -10.78 3.48
C THR A 57 2.81 -9.45 2.82
N ASP A 58 2.68 -8.38 3.59
CA ASP A 58 3.02 -7.03 3.18
C ASP A 58 4.51 -6.88 2.90
N VAL A 59 4.83 -6.04 1.93
CA VAL A 59 6.19 -5.57 1.63
C VAL A 59 6.13 -4.04 1.50
N ASN A 60 7.22 -3.35 1.82
CA ASN A 60 7.28 -1.90 1.68
C ASN A 60 7.53 -1.52 0.21
N ASP A 61 6.48 -1.50 -0.60
CA ASP A 61 6.54 -1.17 -2.03
C ASP A 61 5.63 -0.02 -2.47
N CYS A 62 4.86 0.57 -1.55
CA CYS A 62 4.25 1.87 -1.74
C CYS A 62 5.17 2.99 -1.25
N ALA A 63 5.08 4.15 -1.89
CA ALA A 63 5.83 5.33 -1.49
C ALA A 63 4.90 6.33 -0.79
N PRO A 64 5.38 7.04 0.25
CA PRO A 64 4.58 8.04 0.93
C PRO A 64 4.10 9.13 -0.03
N THR A 65 2.80 9.44 0.03
CA THR A 65 2.16 10.46 -0.81
C THR A 65 1.60 11.59 0.05
N LEU A 66 1.87 12.83 -0.33
CA LEU A 66 1.29 14.00 0.34
C LEU A 66 -0.22 14.08 0.12
N LEU A 67 -0.97 14.30 1.20
CA LEU A 67 -2.40 14.59 1.13
C LEU A 67 -2.63 16.08 0.85
N PRO A 68 -3.64 16.44 0.06
CA PRO A 68 -4.04 17.83 -0.11
C PRO A 68 -4.45 18.48 1.23
N PRO A 69 -4.18 19.79 1.42
CA PRO A 69 -3.53 20.69 0.48
C PRO A 69 -2.00 20.53 0.43
N THR A 70 -1.43 20.54 -0.77
CA THR A 70 0.03 20.47 -1.00
C THR A 70 0.65 21.81 -1.42
N VAL A 71 -0.20 22.82 -1.63
CA VAL A 71 0.20 24.18 -2.04
C VAL A 71 -0.45 25.17 -1.09
N PHE A 72 0.36 26.10 -0.61
CA PHE A 72 -0.05 27.14 0.33
C PHE A 72 0.29 28.51 -0.24
N HIS A 73 -0.57 29.48 0.00
CA HIS A 73 -0.38 30.86 -0.43
C HIS A 73 -0.28 31.77 0.79
N VAL A 74 0.67 32.70 0.74
CA VAL A 74 0.89 33.69 1.79
C VAL A 74 1.14 35.06 1.14
N PRO A 75 0.51 36.13 1.63
CA PRO A 75 0.87 37.49 1.24
C PRO A 75 2.32 37.81 1.61
N GLU A 76 3.02 38.56 0.76
CA GLU A 76 4.43 38.91 0.98
C GLU A 76 4.66 39.77 2.23
N ASP A 77 3.63 40.50 2.66
CA ASP A 77 3.61 41.39 3.82
C ASP A 77 3.02 40.73 5.08
N ALA A 78 2.69 39.44 5.00
CA ALA A 78 2.10 38.73 6.12
C ALA A 78 3.09 38.61 7.30
N PRO A 79 2.62 38.81 8.55
CA PRO A 79 3.43 38.47 9.72
C PRO A 79 3.68 36.95 9.79
N PRO A 80 4.66 36.48 10.59
CA PRO A 80 4.91 35.06 10.79
C PRO A 80 3.62 34.32 11.18
N THR A 81 3.19 33.38 10.34
CA THR A 81 1.91 32.69 10.48
C THR A 81 2.03 31.21 10.14
N LEU A 82 1.04 30.41 10.56
CA LEU A 82 0.90 29.02 10.15
C LEU A 82 0.33 28.96 8.74
N LEU A 83 1.08 28.36 7.81
CA LEU A 83 0.62 28.17 6.43
C LEU A 83 -0.41 27.04 6.32
N GLY A 84 -0.19 25.95 7.05
CA GLY A 84 -1.08 24.80 7.10
C GLY A 84 -0.40 23.56 7.65
N LEU A 85 -1.13 22.44 7.59
CA LEU A 85 -0.67 21.14 8.03
C LEU A 85 -0.32 20.27 6.82
N LEU A 86 0.89 19.72 6.83
CA LEU A 86 1.29 18.69 5.87
C LEU A 86 0.93 17.32 6.43
N LYS A 87 0.22 16.53 5.64
CA LYS A 87 -0.07 15.12 5.93
C LYS A 87 0.45 14.26 4.79
N ALA A 88 0.84 13.03 5.10
CA ALA A 88 1.18 12.02 4.12
C ALA A 88 0.44 10.72 4.44
N THR A 89 0.26 9.90 3.42
CA THR A 89 -0.30 8.56 3.53
C THR A 89 0.61 7.59 2.81
N ASP A 90 0.61 6.36 3.28
CA ASP A 90 1.20 5.21 2.60
C ASP A 90 0.12 4.11 2.56
N ALA A 91 0.09 3.32 1.49
CA ALA A 91 -0.90 2.24 1.34
C ALA A 91 -0.44 0.94 1.99
N ASP A 92 0.85 0.81 2.30
CA ASP A 92 1.42 -0.35 2.98
C ASP A 92 0.88 -0.49 4.41
N VAL A 93 1.08 -1.67 5.00
CA VAL A 93 0.56 -1.97 6.34
C VAL A 93 1.36 -1.26 7.42
N TRP A 94 0.69 -0.30 8.04
CA TRP A 94 1.20 0.43 9.20
C TRP A 94 1.67 -0.50 10.34
N GLU A 95 0.91 -1.55 10.70
CA GLU A 95 1.28 -2.40 11.85
C GLU A 95 2.59 -3.17 11.65
N LEU A 96 3.06 -3.27 10.39
CA LEU A 96 4.33 -3.91 10.03
C LEU A 96 5.48 -2.92 9.90
N GLY A 97 5.23 -1.63 10.17
CA GLY A 97 6.25 -0.58 10.15
C GLY A 97 6.58 -0.05 8.75
N HIS A 98 5.76 -0.36 7.75
CA HIS A 98 5.93 0.14 6.38
C HIS A 98 5.17 1.47 6.13
N GLY A 99 4.53 2.01 7.16
CA GLY A 99 3.84 3.30 7.11
C GLY A 99 4.46 4.35 8.04
N PRO A 100 3.64 5.20 8.70
CA PRO A 100 4.13 6.25 9.57
C PRO A 100 4.99 5.73 10.75
N PRO A 101 5.87 6.56 11.33
CA PRO A 101 5.94 8.02 11.20
C PRO A 101 6.68 8.50 9.95
N PHE A 102 6.12 9.50 9.27
CA PHE A 102 6.76 10.16 8.15
C PHE A 102 7.67 11.30 8.62
N SER A 103 8.73 11.55 7.86
CA SER A 103 9.59 12.72 8.03
C SER A 103 9.39 13.70 6.87
N PHE A 104 9.27 14.98 7.19
CA PHE A 104 9.09 16.04 6.20
C PHE A 104 10.30 16.98 6.24
N SER A 105 10.77 17.39 5.07
CA SER A 105 11.86 18.36 4.94
C SER A 105 11.61 19.28 3.75
N LEU A 106 12.12 20.50 3.84
CA LEU A 106 12.21 21.36 2.67
C LEU A 106 13.32 20.85 1.77
N ALA A 107 13.07 20.80 0.46
CA ALA A 107 14.08 20.38 -0.50
C ALA A 107 15.35 21.25 -0.36
N PRO A 108 16.55 20.65 -0.30
CA PRO A 108 17.80 21.40 -0.12
C PRO A 108 18.15 22.27 -1.33
N SER A 109 17.51 22.02 -2.48
CA SER A 109 17.61 22.84 -3.68
C SER A 109 16.89 24.19 -3.58
N ASN A 110 16.10 24.42 -2.53
CA ASN A 110 15.42 25.70 -2.34
C ASN A 110 16.42 26.83 -2.04
N PRO A 111 16.14 28.08 -2.47
CA PRO A 111 16.98 29.22 -2.15
C PRO A 111 17.17 29.41 -0.63
N ALA A 112 18.35 29.88 -0.23
CA ALA A 112 18.70 30.05 1.19
C ALA A 112 17.70 30.91 1.98
N HIS A 113 17.17 31.97 1.36
CA HIS A 113 16.18 32.83 2.00
C HIS A 113 14.85 32.09 2.28
N ILE A 114 14.44 31.15 1.42
CA ILE A 114 13.25 30.31 1.65
C ILE A 114 13.49 29.36 2.82
N LEU A 115 14.65 28.69 2.85
CA LEU A 115 15.01 27.78 3.93
C LEU A 115 15.10 28.49 5.30
N SER A 116 15.45 29.78 5.33
CA SER A 116 15.44 30.58 6.56
C SER A 116 14.07 31.12 6.97
N SER A 117 13.13 31.25 6.03
CA SER A 117 11.81 31.86 6.28
C SER A 117 10.72 30.86 6.62
N ILE A 118 10.85 29.60 6.18
CA ILE A 118 9.84 28.56 6.39
C ILE A 118 10.41 27.50 7.34
N ALA A 119 9.66 27.18 8.40
CA ALA A 119 10.00 26.14 9.35
C ALA A 119 8.89 25.08 9.40
N LEU A 120 9.30 23.81 9.29
CA LEU A 120 8.42 22.67 9.56
C LEU A 120 8.43 22.38 11.06
N LYS A 121 7.25 22.31 11.67
CA LYS A 121 7.09 21.98 13.09
C LYS A 121 6.30 20.69 13.20
N PHE A 122 6.84 19.72 13.94
CA PHE A 122 6.12 18.50 14.26
C PHE A 122 5.03 18.81 15.30
N ASN A 123 3.79 18.47 14.99
CA ASN A 123 2.65 18.63 15.90
C ASN A 123 2.11 17.26 16.32
N PRO A 124 2.52 16.71 17.48
CA PRO A 124 2.07 15.39 17.93
C PRO A 124 0.59 15.35 18.35
N GLY A 125 -0.04 16.51 18.55
CA GLY A 125 -1.43 16.62 19.04
C GLY A 125 -2.50 16.48 17.95
N GLU A 126 -2.11 16.52 16.68
CA GLU A 126 -3.00 16.25 15.54
C GLU A 126 -2.61 14.89 14.96
N CYS A 127 -3.15 13.82 15.54
CA CYS A 127 -2.98 12.47 14.99
C CYS A 127 -3.39 12.48 13.50
N VAL A 128 -2.54 11.84 12.70
CA VAL A 128 -2.62 11.76 11.23
C VAL A 128 -3.97 11.21 10.81
#